data_AF-A0A9E2NDF0-F1
#
_entry.id   AF-A0A9E2NDF0-F1
#
_cell.length_a   1.000
_cell.length_b   1.000
_cell.length_c   1.000
_cell.angle_alpha   90.00
_cell.angle_beta   90.00
_cell.angle_gamma   90.00
#
_symmetry.space_group_name_H-M   'P 1'
#
loop_
_entity.id
_entity.type
_entity.pdbx_description
1 polymer ?
#
loop_
_entity_poly.entity_id
_entity_poly.type
_entity_poly.pdbx_seq_one_letter_code
_entity_poly.pdbx_strand_id
1 'polypeptide(L)' 'DFNNVLTEWLIEYNYHRPHQTLDYKSPLVYLDSYYGTSVSTMYSSLTLY' A
#
# COMPACT_ATOMS: atom_id res chain seq x y z
N ASP A 1 -1.47 -14.93 -15.05
CA ASP A 1 -1.64 -15.31 -13.64
C ASP A 1 -1.53 -14.12 -12.71
N PHE A 2 -2.14 -14.20 -11.53
CA PHE A 2 -2.11 -13.15 -10.52
C PHE A 2 -0.94 -13.39 -9.57
N ASN A 3 -0.12 -12.35 -9.30
CA ASN A 3 1.03 -12.49 -8.40
C ASN A 3 0.61 -12.28 -6.94
N ASN A 4 0.33 -13.39 -6.27
CA ASN A 4 -0.08 -13.40 -4.86
C ASN A 4 1.00 -12.82 -3.93
N VAL A 5 2.27 -13.14 -4.17
CA VAL A 5 3.38 -12.67 -3.33
C VAL A 5 3.52 -11.16 -3.38
N LEU A 6 3.41 -10.57 -4.59
CA LEU A 6 3.41 -9.11 -4.74
C LEU A 6 2.20 -8.48 -4.06
N THR A 7 1.04 -9.12 -4.15
CA THR A 7 -0.19 -8.63 -3.52
C THR A 7 -0.08 -8.63 -1.99
N GLU A 8 0.41 -9.71 -1.40
CA GLU A 8 0.65 -9.80 0.05
C GLU A 8 1.65 -8.74 0.51
N TRP A 9 2.74 -8.54 -0.24
CA TRP A 9 3.71 -7.50 0.05
C TRP A 9 3.09 -6.09 -0.02
N LEU A 10 2.25 -5.81 -1.01
CA LEU A 10 1.56 -4.53 -1.16
C LEU A 10 0.57 -4.27 -0.03
N ILE A 11 -0.14 -5.31 0.45
CA ILE A 11 -1.04 -5.20 1.61
C ILE A 11 -0.22 -4.82 2.84
N GLU A 12 0.85 -5.58 3.13
CA GLU A 12 1.70 -5.31 4.30
C GLU A 12 2.31 -3.91 4.25
N TYR A 13 2.83 -3.50 3.10
CA TYR A 13 3.44 -2.18 2.91
C TYR A 13 2.44 -1.03 3.09
N ASN A 14 1.28 -1.11 2.45
CA ASN A 14 0.32 0.00 2.41
C ASN A 14 -0.52 0.13 3.68
N TYR A 15 -0.84 -0.99 4.34
CA TYR A 15 -1.75 -1.02 5.48
C TYR A 15 -1.05 -1.11 6.83
N HIS A 16 0.02 -1.88 6.95
CA HIS A 16 0.57 -2.27 8.25
C HIS A 16 1.93 -1.65 8.54
N ARG A 17 2.81 -1.57 7.55
CA ARG A 17 4.19 -1.14 7.76
C ARG A 17 4.28 0.34 8.18
N PRO A 18 4.81 0.65 9.36
CA PRO A 18 5.07 2.03 9.77
C PRO A 18 6.31 2.58 9.07
N HIS A 19 6.23 3.82 8.62
CA HIS A 19 7.35 4.50 7.96
C HIS A 19 7.76 5.72 8.76
N GLN A 20 9.03 5.81 9.15
CA GLN A 20 9.56 6.92 9.96
C GLN A 20 9.33 8.29 9.30
N THR A 21 9.43 8.36 7.96
CA THR A 21 9.16 9.57 7.18
C THR A 21 7.70 10.00 7.18
N LEU A 22 6.78 9.11 7.57
CA LEU A 22 5.34 9.35 7.65
C LEU A 22 4.88 9.42 9.12
N ASP A 23 5.73 9.91 10.02
CA ASP A 23 5.48 9.94 11.46
C ASP A 23 5.13 8.54 12.04
N TYR A 24 5.83 7.51 11.55
CA TYR A 24 5.59 6.11 11.91
C TYR A 24 4.18 5.60 11.57
N LYS A 25 3.48 6.24 10.63
CA LYS A 25 2.21 5.74 10.08
C LYS A 25 2.45 4.85 8.85
N SER A 26 1.48 4.01 8.53
CA SER A 26 1.42 3.36 7.23
C SER A 26 0.98 4.34 6.15
N PRO A 27 1.28 4.09 4.86
CA PRO A 27 0.96 5.00 3.77
C PRO A 27 -0.52 5.40 3.74
N LEU A 28 -1.45 4.45 3.91
CA LEU A 28 -2.87 4.74 3.88
C LEU A 28 -3.34 5.52 5.11
N VAL A 29 -2.82 5.22 6.30
CA VAL A 29 -3.12 5.99 7.52
C VAL A 29 -2.61 7.42 7.41
N TYR A 30 -1.41 7.60 6.85
CA TYR A 30 -0.86 8.94 6.60
C TYR A 30 -1.76 9.72 5.65
N LEU A 31 -2.14 9.14 4.51
CA LEU A 31 -2.98 9.78 3.50
C LEU A 31 -4.36 10.18 4.04
N ASP A 32 -5.01 9.29 4.79
CA ASP A 32 -6.28 9.58 5.45
C ASP A 32 -6.12 10.74 6.44
N SER A 33 -5.06 10.71 7.26
CA SER A 33 -4.82 11.75 8.28
C SER A 33 -4.48 13.12 7.72
N TYR A 34 -3.87 13.20 6.52
CA TYR A 34 -3.35 14.45 5.96
C TYR A 34 -4.25 15.04 4.87
N TYR A 35 -4.87 14.18 4.05
CA TYR A 35 -5.63 14.61 2.88
C TYR A 35 -7.12 14.27 2.99
N GLY A 36 -7.56 13.52 4.01
CA GLY A 36 -8.97 13.12 4.20
C GLY A 36 -9.57 12.43 2.97
N THR A 37 -8.73 11.79 2.15
CA THR A 37 -9.11 11.24 0.84
C THR A 37 -8.79 9.76 0.79
N SER A 38 -9.79 8.96 0.44
CA SER A 38 -9.61 7.54 0.16
C SER A 38 -8.98 7.37 -1.22
N VAL A 39 -7.74 6.87 -1.26
CA VAL A 39 -7.07 6.48 -2.51
C VAL A 39 -7.28 4.99 -2.80
N SER A 40 -7.24 4.61 -4.07
CA SER A 40 -7.30 3.19 -4.45
C SER A 40 -5.97 2.50 -4.12
N THR A 41 -6.03 1.26 -3.65
CA THR A 41 -4.85 0.42 -3.48
C THR A 41 -4.23 0.06 -4.81
N MET A 42 -2.89 -0.01 -4.86
CA MET A 42 -2.20 -0.58 -6.02
C MET A 42 -2.49 -2.08 -6.10
N TYR A 43 -2.85 -2.56 -7.29
CA TYR A 43 -3.08 -3.99 -7.57
C TYR A 43 -1.96 -4.55 -8.44
N SER A 44 -1.58 -5.80 -8.17
CA SER A 44 -0.59 -6.52 -8.96
C SER A 44 -1.10 -6.76 -10.38
N SER A 45 -0.38 -6.26 -11.39
CA SER A 45 -0.49 -6.71 -12.78
C SER A 45 0.64 -7.70 -13.10
N LEU A 46 0.33 -8.78 -13.81
CA LEU A 46 1.34 -9.68 -14.36
C LEU A 46 1.53 -9.33 -15.83
N THR A 47 2.71 -8.86 -16.20
CA THR A 47 3.12 -8.80 -17.61
C THR A 47 3.53 -10.21 -18.03
N LEU A 48 2.70 -10.86 -18.86
CA LEU A 48 3.09 -12.10 -19.54
C LEU A 48 4.10 -11.74 -20.63
N TYR A 49 5.31 -12.30 -20.55
CA TYR A 49 6.34 -12.25 -21.59
C TYR A 49 6.22 -13.44 -22.53
#